data_AF-A0A1V3RQU6-F1
#
_entry.id   AF-A0A1V3RQU6-F1
#
_cell.length_a   1.000
_cell.length_b   1.000
_cell.length_c   1.000
_cell.angle_alpha   90.00
_cell.angle_beta   90.00
_cell.angle_gamma   90.00
#
_symmetry.space_group_name_H-M   'P 1'
#
loop_
_entity.id
_entity.type
_entity.pdbx_description
1 polymer ?
#
loop_
_entity_poly.entity_id
_entity_poly.type
_entity_poly.pdbx_seq_one_letter_code
_entity_poly.pdbx_strand_id
1 'polypeptide(L)' 'MSRPAQLQFNSAGAWRSGLNFDAGEVPDEFLQAADSLARLSGEHVGMRVLMCVPNGSGGYIASRHVLMHWTREHGWVKT' A
#
# COMPACT_ATOMS: atom_id res chain seq x y z
N MET A 1 9.26 -6.17 16.10
CA MET A 1 8.54 -7.29 15.44
C MET A 1 8.24 -6.85 14.04
N SER A 2 8.50 -7.72 13.05
CA SER A 2 8.22 -7.41 11.65
C SER A 2 6.72 -7.22 11.42
N ARG A 3 6.35 -6.18 10.66
CA ARG A 3 4.97 -5.85 10.28
C ARG A 3 4.86 -5.82 8.76
N PRO A 4 4.92 -6.98 8.10
CA PRO A 4 4.97 -7.04 6.65
C PRO A 4 3.66 -6.52 6.05
N ALA A 5 3.79 -5.60 5.10
CA ALA A 5 2.70 -4.97 4.40
C ALA A 5 3.01 -4.88 2.91
N GLN A 6 1.96 -4.67 2.10
CA GLN A 6 2.08 -4.47 0.67
C GLN A 6 1.32 -3.22 0.25
N LEU A 7 2.01 -2.35 -0.48
CA LEU A 7 1.42 -1.26 -1.22
C LEU A 7 0.88 -1.81 -2.55
N GLN A 8 -0.41 -1.58 -2.80
CA GLN A 8 -1.06 -1.84 -4.07
C GLN A 8 -1.58 -0.54 -4.68
N PHE A 9 -1.61 -0.47 -5.99
CA PHE A 9 -2.16 0.65 -6.74
C PHE A 9 -3.17 0.16 -7.77
N ASN A 10 -4.10 1.05 -8.14
CA ASN A 10 -5.10 0.82 -9.17
C ASN A 10 -5.21 2.09 -10.02
N SER A 11 -4.77 2.01 -11.27
CA SER A 11 -4.86 3.11 -12.25
C SER A 11 -5.78 2.78 -13.43
N ALA A 12 -6.22 1.52 -13.56
CA ALA A 12 -6.90 1.00 -14.77
C ALA A 12 -8.03 0.00 -14.41
N GLY A 13 -8.66 0.17 -13.25
CA GLY A 13 -9.76 -0.69 -12.78
C GLY A 13 -9.32 -2.02 -12.14
N ALA A 14 -8.02 -2.29 -12.02
CA ALA A 14 -7.49 -3.49 -11.38
C ALA A 14 -6.35 -3.17 -10.40
N TRP A 15 -6.39 -3.81 -9.23
CA TRP A 15 -5.35 -3.70 -8.21
C TRP A 15 -4.08 -4.45 -8.63
N ARG A 16 -2.93 -3.79 -8.51
CA ARG A 16 -1.61 -4.35 -8.80
C ARG A 16 -0.70 -4.20 -7.60
N SER A 17 0.12 -5.23 -7.35
CA SER A 17 1.18 -5.19 -6.34
C SER A 17 2.25 -4.19 -6.78
N GLY A 18 2.56 -3.24 -5.90
CA GLY A 18 3.65 -2.28 -6.08
C GLY A 18 4.88 -2.70 -5.31
N LEU A 19 4.80 -2.63 -3.99
CA LEU A 19 5.96 -2.82 -3.10
C LEU A 19 5.59 -3.58 -1.84
N ASN A 20 6.40 -4.55 -1.45
CA ASN A 20 6.36 -5.16 -0.12
C ASN A 20 7.31 -4.39 0.80
N PHE A 21 6.89 -4.11 2.03
CA PHE A 21 7.69 -3.38 3.00
C PHE A 21 7.35 -3.81 4.43
N ASP A 22 8.19 -3.43 5.40
CA ASP A 22 7.89 -3.59 6.81
C ASP A 22 7.34 -2.27 7.37
N ALA A 23 6.05 -2.27 7.77
CA ALA A 23 5.39 -1.08 8.31
C ALA A 23 5.97 -0.60 9.65
N GLY A 24 6.81 -1.41 10.31
CA GLY A 24 7.53 -1.02 11.52
C GLY A 24 8.91 -0.39 11.26
N GLU A 25 9.42 -0.46 10.03
CA GLU A 25 10.77 -0.01 9.67
C GLU A 25 10.81 1.04 8.55
N VAL A 26 9.66 1.32 7.89
CA VAL A 26 9.59 2.41 6.93
C VAL A 26 9.61 3.77 7.62
N PRO A 27 10.30 4.76 7.03
CA PRO A 27 10.35 6.11 7.58
C PRO A 27 8.98 6.80 7.43
N ASP A 28 8.70 7.81 8.25
CA ASP A 28 7.40 8.50 8.28
C ASP A 28 7.06 9.14 6.92
N GLU A 29 8.08 9.52 6.15
CA GLU A 29 7.97 10.12 4.82
C GLU A 29 7.52 9.12 3.74
N PHE A 30 7.54 7.82 4.01
CA PHE A 30 7.22 6.79 3.02
C PHE A 30 5.83 6.99 2.39
N LEU A 31 4.80 7.22 3.21
CA LEU A 31 3.45 7.43 2.72
C LEU A 31 3.29 8.80 2.04
N GLN A 32 4.05 9.80 2.45
CA GLN A 32 4.07 11.12 1.82
C GLN A 32 4.70 11.08 0.42
N ALA A 33 5.78 10.32 0.26
CA ALA A 33 6.39 10.07 -1.03
C ALA A 33 5.42 9.32 -1.96
N ALA A 34 4.74 8.30 -1.44
CA ALA A 34 3.72 7.57 -2.20
C ALA A 34 2.54 8.48 -2.62
N ASP A 35 2.05 9.35 -1.72
CA ASP A 35 1.01 10.36 -2.05
C ASP A 35 1.48 11.28 -3.19
N SER A 36 2.69 11.83 -3.07
CA SER A 36 3.27 12.74 -4.07
C SER A 36 3.37 12.07 -5.44
N LEU A 37 3.85 10.83 -5.49
CA LEU A 37 3.93 10.04 -6.73
C LEU A 37 2.54 9.78 -7.32
N ALA A 38 1.56 9.40 -6.50
CA ALA A 38 0.21 9.11 -6.97
C ALA A 38 -0.48 10.36 -7.53
N ARG A 39 -0.27 11.54 -6.93
CA ARG A 39 -0.80 12.81 -7.45
C ARG A 39 -0.26 13.16 -8.83
N LEU A 40 0.97 12.75 -9.15
CA LEU A 40 1.59 12.94 -10.47
C LEU A 40 1.16 11.88 -11.49
N SER A 41 0.61 10.76 -11.04
CA SER A 41 0.33 9.58 -11.89
C SER A 41 -1.02 9.64 -12.63
N GLY A 42 -1.88 10.63 -12.35
CA GLY A 42 -3.18 10.84 -13.00
C GLY A 42 -4.34 11.03 -12.03
N GLU A 43 -5.56 11.20 -12.58
CA GLU A 43 -6.76 11.49 -11.78
C GLU A 43 -7.42 10.24 -11.17
N HIS A 44 -7.30 9.08 -11.82
CA HIS A 44 -8.00 7.85 -11.44
C HIS A 44 -7.14 6.84 -10.69
N VAL A 45 -6.10 7.31 -10.02
CA VAL A 45 -5.23 6.46 -9.21
C VAL A 45 -5.84 6.26 -7.83
N GLY A 46 -5.94 5.00 -7.41
CA GLY A 46 -6.16 4.61 -6.01
C GLY A 46 -4.96 3.84 -5.50
N MET A 47 -4.65 3.94 -4.21
CA MET A 47 -3.69 3.05 -3.57
C MET A 47 -4.30 2.44 -2.32
N ARG A 48 -3.71 1.34 -1.86
CA ARG A 48 -4.03 0.74 -0.57
C ARG A 48 -2.83 0.02 0.00
N VAL A 49 -2.77 -0.04 1.32
CA VAL A 49 -1.81 -0.85 2.07
C VAL A 49 -2.55 -2.05 2.64
N LEU A 50 -2.06 -3.25 2.36
CA LEU A 50 -2.61 -4.49 2.93
C LEU A 50 -1.64 -5.10 3.92
N MET A 51 -2.18 -5.73 4.95
CA MET A 51 -1.40 -6.63 5.81
C MET A 51 -0.96 -7.85 5.00
N CYS A 52 0.29 -8.27 5.17
CA CYS A 52 0.77 -9.53 4.62
C CYS A 52 0.78 -10.63 5.68
N VAL A 53 0.51 -11.86 5.25
CA VAL A 53 0.54 -13.06 6.08
C VAL A 53 1.60 -14.04 5.55
N PRO A 54 2.21 -14.87 6.42
CA PRO A 54 3.14 -15.90 5.98
C PRO A 54 2.49 -16.85 4.98
N ASN A 55 3.21 -17.20 3.91
CA ASN A 55 2.71 -18.10 2.85
C ASN A 55 3.10 -19.58 3.07
N GLY A 56 3.69 -19.93 4.20
CA GLY A 56 4.17 -21.28 4.52
C GLY A 56 5.52 -21.66 3.87
N SER A 57 5.99 -20.91 2.87
CA SER A 57 7.23 -21.16 2.13
C SER A 57 8.38 -20.22 2.56
N GLY A 58 8.27 -19.61 3.74
CA GLY A 58 9.24 -18.61 4.22
C GLY A 58 9.05 -17.20 3.64
N GLY A 59 8.00 -16.97 2.83
CA GLY A 59 7.65 -15.66 2.28
C GLY A 59 6.36 -15.09 2.87
N TYR A 60 5.98 -13.91 2.40
CA TYR A 60 4.74 -13.23 2.77
C TYR A 60 3.87 -12.98 1.54
N ILE A 61 2.55 -13.08 1.71
CA ILE A 61 1.55 -12.74 0.70
C ILE A 61 0.56 -11.72 1.25
N ALA A 62 0.14 -10.76 0.42
CA ALA A 62 -0.89 -9.81 0.81
C ALA A 62 -2.19 -10.53 1.16
N SER A 63 -2.71 -10.23 2.35
CA SER A 63 -4.02 -10.70 2.79
C SER A 63 -5.14 -9.85 2.18
N ARG A 64 -6.39 -10.08 2.61
CA ARG A 64 -7.53 -9.22 2.26
C ARG A 64 -7.73 -8.05 3.23
N HIS A 65 -6.92 -7.95 4.29
CA HIS A 65 -7.04 -6.89 5.29
C HIS A 65 -6.35 -5.62 4.80
N VAL A 66 -7.16 -4.62 4.47
CA VAL A 66 -6.69 -3.28 4.12
C VAL A 66 -6.43 -2.51 5.42
N LEU A 67 -5.22 -2.01 5.57
CA LEU A 67 -4.81 -1.18 6.70
C LEU A 67 -5.06 0.30 6.42
N MET A 68 -4.81 0.71 5.18
CA MET A 68 -4.98 2.08 4.74
C MET A 68 -5.42 2.10 3.27
N HIS A 69 -6.20 3.12 2.90
CA HIS A 69 -6.54 3.41 1.52
C HIS A 69 -6.14 4.83 1.18
N TRP A 70 -5.81 5.06 -0.09
CA TRP A 70 -5.50 6.38 -0.62
C TRP A 70 -6.44 6.71 -1.77
N THR A 71 -7.00 7.90 -1.72
CA THR A 71 -7.66 8.52 -2.88
C THR A 71 -7.08 9.92 -3.10
N ARG A 72 -7.20 10.43 -4.33
CA ARG A 72 -6.71 11.77 -4.66
C ARG A 72 -7.34 12.87 -3.79
N GLU A 73 -8.64 12.73 -3.50
CA GLU A 73 -9.43 13.70 -2.74
C GLU A 73 -9.08 13.72 -1.25
N HIS A 74 -8.92 12.55 -0.62
CA HIS A 74 -8.76 12.45 0.83
C HIS A 74 -7.34 12.13 1.28
N GLY A 75 -6.44 11.79 0.36
CA GLY A 75 -5.12 11.26 0.72
C GLY A 75 -5.25 9.90 1.41
N TRP A 76 -4.34 9.63 2.35
CA TRP A 76 -4.31 8.39 3.11
C TRP A 76 -5.30 8.38 4.28
N VAL A 77 -6.15 7.36 4.33
CA VAL A 77 -7.13 7.13 5.39
C VAL A 77 -6.94 5.72 5.95
N LYS A 78 -7.00 5.57 7.27
CA LYS A 78 -6.95 4.27 7.96
C LYS A 78 -8.32 3.61 7.88
N THR A 79 -8.33 2.29 7.67
CA THR A 79 -9.56 1.49 7.63
C THR A 79 -9.91 0.93 9.00
#